data_AF-A0A2V5UIJ2-F1
#
_entry.id   AF-A0A2V5UIJ2-F1
#
_cell.length_a   1.000
_cell.length_b   1.000
_cell.length_c   1.000
_cell.angle_alpha   90.00
_cell.angle_beta   90.00
_cell.angle_gamma   90.00
#
_symmetry.space_group_name_H-M   'P 1'
#
loop_
_entity.id
_entity.type
_entity.pdbx_description
1 polymer ?
#
loop_
_entity_poly.entity_id
_entity_poly.type
_entity_poly.pdbx_seq_one_letter_code
_entity_poly.pdbx_strand_id
1 'polypeptide(L)' 'LIKIPTGDGMALVFYTSPEAPAQCAVEISRGLKEHPRLQLRMGIHSGPVSGVVDVNERANLAGAG' A
#
# COMPACT_ATOMS: atom_id res chain seq x y z
N LEU A 1 9.26 3.03 2.42
CA LEU A 1 8.03 2.68 1.68
C LEU A 1 8.35 1.53 0.73
N ILE A 2 7.73 0.37 0.91
CA ILE A 2 7.79 -0.73 -0.04
C ILE A 2 6.53 -0.69 -0.91
N LYS A 3 6.67 -0.90 -2.22
CA LYS A 3 5.57 -0.93 -3.19
C LYS A 3 5.47 -2.33 -3.77
N ILE A 4 4.35 -3.00 -3.53
CA ILE A 4 4.13 -4.37 -4.01
C ILE A 4 2.95 -4.33 -4.98
N PRO A 5 3.15 -4.59 -6.28
CA PRO A 5 2.04 -4.73 -7.21
C PRO A 5 1.26 -6.01 -6.88
N THR A 6 -0.06 -5.90 -6.79
CA THR A 6 -0.98 -7.06 -6.74
C THR A 6 -1.68 -7.18 -8.08
N GLY A 7 -2.25 -8.35 -8.42
CA GLY A 7 -2.86 -8.57 -9.74
C GLY A 7 -3.99 -7.58 -10.10
N ASP A 8 -4.63 -7.02 -9.08
CA ASP A 8 -5.78 -6.10 -9.18
C ASP A 8 -5.50 -4.72 -8.55
N GLY A 9 -4.28 -4.46 -8.08
CA GLY A 9 -3.98 -3.26 -7.31
C GLY A 9 -2.52 -3.12 -6.87
N MET A 10 -2.33 -2.46 -5.73
CA MET A 10 -1.03 -2.20 -5.14
C MET A 10 -1.12 -2.16 -3.62
N ALA A 11 -0.16 -2.79 -2.95
CA ALA A 11 0.07 -2.63 -1.52
C ALA A 11 1.25 -1.67 -1.28
N LEU A 12 1.04 -0.73 -0.37
CA LEU A 12 2.05 0.22 0.10
C LEU A 12 2.36 -0.06 1.56
N VAL A 13 3.63 -0.32 1.89
CA VAL A 13 4.04 -0.64 3.26
C VAL A 13 4.98 0.40 3.86
N PHE A 14 4.60 0.84 5.05
CA PHE A 14 5.26 1.88 5.84
C PHE A 14 5.75 1.27 7.15
N TYR A 15 7.06 1.39 7.41
CA TYR A 15 7.69 0.93 8.66
C TYR A 15 8.02 2.08 9.63
N THR A 16 7.70 3.31 9.24
CA THR A 16 8.18 4.52 9.93
C THR A 16 7.19 5.02 11.00
N SER A 17 5.92 5.18 10.64
CA SER A 17 4.88 5.57 11.59
C SER A 17 3.50 5.09 11.13
N PRO A 18 2.55 4.86 12.07
CA PRO A 18 1.18 4.45 11.75
C PRO A 18 0.36 5.53 11.03
N GLU A 19 0.75 6.81 11.14
CA GLU A 19 0.10 7.94 10.43
C GLU A 19 0.53 8.04 8.97
N ALA A 20 1.73 7.57 8.63
CA ALA A 20 2.28 7.64 7.27
C ALA A 20 1.35 7.06 6.17
N PRO A 21 0.72 5.87 6.33
CA PRO A 21 -0.23 5.37 5.33
C PRO A 21 -1.47 6.25 5.17
N ALA A 22 -1.96 6.86 6.26
CA ALA A 22 -3.11 7.76 6.20
C ALA A 22 -2.78 9.07 5.45
N GLN A 23 -1.62 9.67 5.74
CA GLN A 23 -1.15 10.85 5.02
C GLN A 23 -0.96 10.55 3.53
N CYS A 24 -0.35 9.41 3.20
CA CYS A 24 -0.19 8.99 1.81
C CYS A 24 -1.53 8.83 1.09
N ALA A 25 -2.54 8.21 1.73
CA ALA A 25 -3.87 8.08 1.14
C ALA A 25 -4.55 9.44 0.89
N VAL A 26 -4.36 10.42 1.76
CA VAL A 26 -4.87 11.80 1.56
C VAL A 26 -4.19 12.46 0.36
N GLU A 27 -2.88 12.31 0.22
CA GLU A 27 -2.12 12.87 -0.91
C GLU A 27 -2.54 12.24 -2.25
N ILE A 28 -2.69 10.91 -2.29
CA ILE A 28 -3.20 10.21 -3.47
C ILE A 28 -4.61 10.69 -3.80
N SER A 29 -5.51 10.78 -2.81
CA SER A 29 -6.88 11.26 -3.00
C SER A 29 -6.92 12.68 -3.57
N ARG A 30 -5.98 13.54 -3.17
CA ARG A 30 -5.86 14.91 -3.70
C ARG A 30 -5.42 14.89 -5.17
N GLY A 31 -4.40 14.11 -5.51
CA GLY A 31 -3.94 13.97 -6.90
C GLY A 31 -5.01 13.37 -7.82
N LEU A 32 -5.83 12.44 -7.32
CA LEU A 32 -6.94 11.85 -8.09
C LEU A 32 -8.02 12.87 -8.50
N LYS A 33 -8.13 14.02 -7.81
CA LYS A 33 -9.05 15.08 -8.24
C LYS A 33 -8.71 15.64 -9.62
N GLU A 34 -7.43 15.61 -9.99
CA GLU A 34 -6.94 16.02 -11.31
C GLU A 34 -7.16 14.91 -12.38
N HIS A 35 -7.52 13.70 -11.94
CA HIS A 35 -7.71 12.53 -12.78
C HIS A 35 -9.05 11.82 -12.51
N PRO A 36 -10.20 12.48 -12.78
CA PRO A 36 -11.53 11.97 -12.41
C PRO A 36 -11.94 10.65 -13.09
N ARG A 37 -11.21 10.23 -14.14
CA ARG A 37 -11.40 8.94 -14.81
C ARG A 37 -10.82 7.76 -14.01
N LEU A 38 -9.90 8.01 -13.08
CA LEU A 38 -9.27 7.00 -12.25
C LEU A 38 -10.05 6.85 -10.94
N GLN A 39 -10.86 5.81 -10.85
CA GLN A 39 -11.59 5.47 -9.63
C GLN A 39 -10.81 4.43 -8.84
N LEU A 40 -10.29 4.84 -7.68
CA LEU A 40 -9.54 3.96 -6.78
C LEU A 40 -10.28 3.84 -5.45
N ARG A 41 -10.15 2.68 -4.80
CA ARG A 41 -10.52 2.46 -3.40
C ARG A 41 -9.23 2.15 -2.63
N MET A 42 -9.07 2.75 -1.45
CA MET A 42 -7.90 2.54 -0.60
C MET A 42 -8.36 1.98 0.76
N GLY A 43 -7.65 0.98 1.25
CA GLY A 43 -7.78 0.44 2.61
C GLY A 43 -6.50 0.64 3.38
N ILE A 44 -6.60 0.90 4.68
CA ILE A 44 -5.45 1.07 5.58
C ILE A 44 -5.61 0.08 6.73
N HIS A 45 -4.56 -0.68 6.97
CA HIS A 45 -4.46 -1.61 8.10
C HIS A 45 -3.12 -1.41 8.81
N SER A 46 -3.09 -1.64 10.12
CA SER A 46 -1.88 -1.59 10.94
C SER A 46 -1.81 -2.84 11.80
N GLY A 47 -0.71 -3.57 11.67
CA GLY A 47 -0.47 -4.83 12.36
C GLY A 47 0.96 -5.32 12.13
N PRO A 48 1.39 -6.35 12.86
CA PRO A 48 2.68 -6.98 12.61
C PRO A 48 2.74 -7.54 11.18
N VAL A 49 3.84 -7.25 10.49
CA VAL A 49 4.11 -7.70 9.13
C VAL A 49 5.50 -8.34 9.06
N SER A 50 5.61 -9.44 8.32
CA SER A 50 6.87 -10.15 8.08
C SER A 50 7.26 -10.02 6.61
N GLY A 51 8.48 -9.57 6.36
CA GLY A 51 9.10 -9.58 5.04
C GLY A 51 9.25 -11.01 4.53
N VAL A 52 8.69 -11.32 3.38
CA VAL A 52 8.80 -12.63 2.72
C VAL A 52 9.36 -12.41 1.32
N VAL A 53 10.24 -13.29 0.86
CA VAL A 53 10.61 -13.32 -0.56
C VAL A 53 9.68 -14.31 -1.24
N ASP A 54 8.88 -13.83 -2.20
CA ASP A 54 7.99 -14.69 -2.96
C ASP A 54 8.80 -15.69 -3.84
N VAL A 55 8.14 -16.73 -4.35
CA VAL A 55 8.71 -17.75 -5.25
C VAL A 55 9.36 -17.12 -6.50
N ASN A 56 8.95 -15.89 -6.85
CA ASN A 56 9.52 -15.09 -7.94
C ASN A 56 10.71 -14.20 -7.52
N GLU A 57 11.31 -14.43 -6.35
CA GLU A 57 12.42 -13.64 -5.76
C GLU A 57 12.08 -12.15 -5.52
N ARG A 58 10.79 -11.81 -5.46
CA ARG A 58 10.33 -10.43 -5.21
C ARG A 58 10.07 -10.23 -3.72
N ALA A 59 10.48 -9.06 -3.21
CA ALA A 59 10.11 -8.63 -1.88
C ALA A 59 8.59 -8.54 -1.75
N ASN A 60 8.04 -9.37 -0.89
CA ASN A 60 6.63 -9.49 -0.58
C ASN A 60 6.43 -9.40 0.93
N LEU A 61 5.17 -9.28 1.38
CA LEU A 61 4.85 -9.11 2.79
C LEU A 61 3.65 -9.97 3.16
N ALA A 62 3.80 -10.69 4.27
CA ALA A 62 2.71 -11.41 4.92
C ALA A 62 2.36 -10.69 6.23
N GLY A 63 1.08 -10.35 6.40
CA GLY A 63 0.52 -9.83 7.64
C GLY A 63 -0.53 -10.79 8.21
N ALA A 64 -0.87 -10.61 9.49
CA ALA A 64 -1.84 -11.47 10.17
C ALA A 64 -3.32 -11.22 9.76
N GLY A 65 -3.58 -10.36 8.77
CA GLY A 65 -4.92 -10.04 8.26
C GLY A 65 -5.15 -8.56 8.12
#